data_AF-A0A1W6L5W6-F1
#
_entry.id   AF-A0A1W6L5W6-F1
#
_cell.length_a   1.000
_cell.length_b   1.000
_cell.length_c   1.000
_cell.angle_alpha   90.00
_cell.angle_beta   90.00
_cell.angle_gamma   90.00
#
_symmetry.space_group_name_H-M   'P 1'
#
loop_
_entity.id
_entity.type
_entity.pdbx_description
1 polymer ?
#
loop_
_entity_poly.entity_id
_entity_poly.type
_entity_poly.pdbx_seq_one_letter_code
_entity_poly.pdbx_strand_id
1 'polypeptide(L)'
;MNDTPQRAHRILDKLSQAKAADPDLEVFGADAHGYVVHPPANLQAVSDFEVRLGIQLPPAYRQFVLEVGNGGDGYQGSAAGPFYGIYGVGDSMGAMQSESLAKVVARPCVLSPGMSRPDWEALVTRLGLDGDLDDETYDEAHDTLFGGLLPLGSQGCSMYHGLVVNGPHTGRVVNFDIDRSGPPVFAFEPDFLTWYERWLDEVISGDLLQEGPSWFGYMRGGLEAELLAGWLGSEDAQTANEYLVGLLSKRRLSEATLDALVARQPENGEHRPLVCQIVCKHDPDKARALLTLLAAQEPLSFLQCLHWHARDRAQQWQAEVLAIADRITDLETFRFFTYVLEVLPVDRGSILTPFTRHEQAGVRRQALHALGKVADRRPHLHCFIAGLHDEDSTVVHASLQALHGVKDRSLLPHYRRVAERYPEERDHVLVNLEHRLKELGTSRATLLLAPAGAAHGTGLGAMMRHFANLVTGRRTGR
;
A
#
# COMPACT_ATOMS: atom_id res chain seq x y z
N MET A 1 19.82 39.34 -3.87
CA MET A 1 19.05 40.56 -3.54
C MET A 1 17.71 40.10 -3.01
N ASN A 2 17.33 40.63 -1.84
CA ASN A 2 16.32 40.09 -0.93
C ASN A 2 14.90 40.12 -1.50
N ASP A 3 14.33 38.94 -1.75
CA ASP A 3 12.90 38.71 -2.04
C ASP A 3 12.14 38.21 -0.79
N THR A 4 12.76 38.35 0.37
CA THR A 4 12.42 37.67 1.63
C THR A 4 11.00 37.99 2.14
N PRO A 5 10.58 39.27 2.26
CA PRO A 5 9.23 39.59 2.76
C PRO A 5 8.11 39.17 1.79
N GLN A 6 8.41 39.13 0.48
CA GLN A 6 7.41 38.78 -0.54
C GLN A 6 7.07 37.29 -0.48
N ARG A 7 8.06 36.44 -0.23
CA ARG A 7 7.87 34.99 -0.13
C ARG A 7 7.02 34.58 1.06
N ALA A 8 7.26 35.17 2.24
CA ALA A 8 6.46 34.89 3.43
C ALA A 8 5.00 35.29 3.24
N HIS A 9 4.74 36.48 2.69
CA HIS A 9 3.38 36.93 2.38
C HIS A 9 2.67 36.00 1.39
N ARG A 10 3.39 35.59 0.32
CA ARG A 10 2.87 34.63 -0.65
C ARG A 10 2.50 33.28 -0.02
N ILE A 11 3.28 32.79 0.94
CA ILE A 11 2.97 31.55 1.66
C ILE A 11 1.69 31.70 2.50
N LEU A 12 1.55 32.82 3.22
CA LEU A 12 0.34 33.10 4.00
C LEU A 12 -0.92 33.23 3.11
N ASP A 13 -0.78 33.84 1.93
CA ASP A 13 -1.84 33.89 0.93
C ASP A 13 -2.18 32.49 0.41
N LYS A 14 -1.17 31.67 0.11
CA LYS A 14 -1.36 30.28 -0.31
C LYS A 14 -2.01 29.41 0.76
N LEU A 15 -1.70 29.60 2.05
CA LEU A 15 -2.40 28.93 3.15
C LEU A 15 -3.91 29.27 3.16
N SER A 16 -4.23 30.54 2.92
CA SER A 16 -5.63 30.99 2.81
C SER A 16 -6.33 30.38 1.59
N GLN A 17 -5.63 30.28 0.45
CA GLN A 17 -6.14 29.64 -0.77
C GLN A 17 -6.30 28.12 -0.59
N ALA A 18 -5.34 27.46 0.06
CA ALA A 18 -5.39 26.04 0.37
C ALA A 18 -6.61 25.70 1.24
N LYS A 19 -6.88 26.51 2.27
CA LYS A 19 -8.09 26.40 3.09
C LYS A 19 -9.38 26.57 2.30
N ALA A 20 -9.38 27.46 1.29
CA ALA A 20 -10.55 27.65 0.42
C ALA A 20 -10.72 26.50 -0.60
N ALA A 21 -9.61 25.89 -1.03
CA ALA A 21 -9.60 24.75 -1.95
C ALA A 21 -9.98 23.43 -1.27
N ASP A 22 -9.75 23.31 0.04
CA ASP A 22 -10.12 22.16 0.86
C ASP A 22 -11.11 22.54 1.99
N PRO A 23 -12.38 22.85 1.65
CA PRO A 23 -13.38 23.30 2.62
C PRO A 23 -13.78 22.21 3.62
N ASP A 24 -13.63 20.94 3.24
CA ASP A 24 -14.01 19.77 4.05
C ASP A 24 -12.81 19.15 4.79
N LEU A 25 -11.61 19.73 4.65
CA LEU A 25 -10.36 19.28 5.29
C LEU A 25 -9.99 17.84 4.92
N GLU A 26 -10.17 17.48 3.64
CA GLU A 26 -9.90 16.14 3.09
C GLU A 26 -8.41 15.84 2.91
N VAL A 27 -7.57 16.87 2.75
CA VAL A 27 -6.12 16.66 2.67
C VAL A 27 -5.65 16.03 3.97
N PHE A 28 -4.88 14.94 3.87
CA PHE A 28 -4.42 14.20 5.05
C PHE A 28 -3.70 15.11 6.07
N GLY A 29 -4.27 15.21 7.27
CA GLY A 29 -3.81 16.04 8.38
C GLY A 29 -4.44 17.43 8.48
N ALA A 30 -5.14 17.89 7.45
CA ALA A 30 -5.81 19.19 7.42
C ALA A 30 -6.94 19.28 8.45
N ASP A 31 -7.56 18.15 8.80
CA ASP A 31 -8.58 18.03 9.84
C ASP A 31 -8.08 18.49 11.22
N ALA A 32 -6.78 18.36 11.49
CA ALA A 32 -6.16 18.84 12.72
C ALA A 32 -5.64 20.28 12.59
N HIS A 33 -4.79 20.56 11.60
CA HIS A 33 -4.11 21.86 11.54
C HIS A 33 -4.96 22.97 10.89
N GLY A 34 -6.01 22.66 10.13
CA GLY A 34 -6.97 23.63 9.57
C GLY A 34 -6.36 24.74 8.70
N TYR A 35 -5.21 24.45 8.08
CA TYR A 35 -4.30 25.41 7.41
C TYR A 35 -3.84 26.60 8.28
N VAL A 36 -3.81 26.43 9.60
CA VAL A 36 -3.37 27.43 10.55
C VAL A 36 -1.88 27.28 10.89
N VAL A 37 -1.21 28.42 10.95
CA VAL A 37 0.12 28.55 11.57
C VAL A 37 0.02 29.58 12.69
N HIS A 38 0.71 29.33 13.81
CA HIS A 38 0.82 30.29 14.91
C HIS A 38 1.74 31.46 14.50
N PRO A 39 1.73 32.58 15.25
CA PRO A 39 2.60 33.72 14.97
C PRO A 39 4.08 33.33 14.88
N PRO A 40 4.88 34.04 14.05
CA PRO A 40 6.30 33.76 13.94
C PRO A 40 7.06 33.87 15.27
N ALA A 41 8.11 33.06 15.41
CA ALA A 41 9.04 33.15 16.52
C ALA A 41 9.82 34.47 16.49
N ASN A 42 10.23 34.95 17.65
CA ASN A 42 11.17 36.07 17.74
C ASN A 42 12.61 35.59 17.52
N LEU A 43 13.50 36.51 17.16
CA LEU A 43 14.91 36.22 16.90
C LEU A 43 15.62 35.54 18.07
N GLN A 44 15.33 35.94 19.30
CA GLN A 44 15.97 35.36 20.49
C GLN A 44 15.61 33.89 20.65
N ALA A 45 14.33 33.52 20.50
CA ALA A 45 13.88 32.14 20.60
C ALA A 45 14.53 31.23 19.55
N VAL A 46 14.70 31.72 18.31
CA VAL A 46 15.40 31.00 17.25
C VAL A 46 16.89 30.86 17.57
N SER A 47 17.55 31.92 18.03
CA SER A 47 18.96 31.87 18.41
C SER A 47 19.22 30.97 19.62
N ASP A 48 18.34 30.97 20.62
CA ASP A 48 18.43 30.07 21.78
C ASP A 48 18.28 28.61 21.34
N PHE A 49 17.38 28.34 20.39
CA PHE A 49 17.21 27.02 19.79
C PHE A 49 18.46 26.56 19.03
N GLU A 50 19.04 27.41 18.19
CA GLU A 50 20.28 27.16 17.45
C GLU A 50 21.46 26.88 18.40
N VAL A 51 21.63 27.71 19.43
CA VAL A 51 22.68 27.53 20.45
C VAL A 51 22.50 26.22 21.21
N ARG A 52 21.27 25.91 21.64
CA ARG A 52 20.95 24.70 22.40
C ARG A 52 21.24 23.42 21.63
N LEU A 53 20.97 23.41 20.33
CA LEU A 53 21.24 22.27 19.45
C LEU A 53 22.65 22.28 18.85
N GLY A 54 23.41 23.38 19.01
CA GLY A 54 24.74 23.51 18.42
C GLY A 54 24.73 23.57 16.89
N ILE A 55 23.63 24.06 16.29
CA ILE A 55 23.45 24.14 14.83
C ILE A 55 23.20 25.57 14.39
N GLN A 56 23.18 25.78 13.07
CA GLN A 56 22.60 26.96 12.45
C GLN A 56 21.44 26.48 11.58
N LEU A 57 20.25 27.07 11.76
CA LEU A 57 19.11 26.66 10.96
C LEU A 57 19.35 27.03 9.49
N PRO A 58 19.07 26.12 8.54
CA PRO A 58 19.15 26.44 7.13
C PRO A 58 18.30 27.67 6.78
N PRO A 59 18.79 28.58 5.91
CA PRO A 59 18.17 29.89 5.70
C PRO A 59 16.66 29.84 5.39
N ALA A 60 16.22 28.88 4.57
CA ALA A 60 14.82 28.73 4.18
C ALA A 60 13.92 28.39 5.39
N TYR A 61 14.33 27.44 6.23
CA TYR A 61 13.55 27.06 7.41
C TYR A 61 13.62 28.13 8.50
N ARG A 62 14.80 28.75 8.68
CA ARG A 62 14.97 29.89 9.58
C ARG A 62 14.03 31.05 9.20
N GLN A 63 13.87 31.32 7.91
CA GLN A 63 12.94 32.31 7.41
C GLN A 63 11.49 31.93 7.72
N PHE A 64 11.09 30.67 7.48
CA PHE A 64 9.73 30.20 7.78
C PHE A 64 9.33 30.49 9.23
N VAL A 65 10.17 30.11 10.19
CA VAL A 65 9.84 30.28 11.61
C VAL A 65 9.85 31.74 12.08
N LEU A 66 10.58 32.62 11.39
CA LEU A 66 10.67 34.05 11.72
C LEU A 66 9.65 34.94 11.00
N GLU A 67 9.12 34.49 9.86
CA GLU A 67 8.30 35.34 8.99
C GLU A 67 6.93 34.73 8.64
N VAL A 68 6.79 33.40 8.61
CA VAL A 68 5.53 32.73 8.27
C VAL A 68 4.79 32.31 9.53
N GLY A 69 5.42 31.48 10.36
CA GLY A 69 4.79 31.00 11.59
C GLY A 69 5.62 29.97 12.33
N ASN A 70 5.32 29.77 13.61
CA ASN A 70 6.07 28.86 14.47
C ASN A 70 5.13 27.94 15.26
N GLY A 71 4.94 26.70 14.79
CA GLY A 71 3.97 25.77 15.35
C GLY A 71 2.53 26.14 14.96
N GLY A 72 1.57 25.44 15.53
CA GLY A 72 0.15 25.56 15.18
C GLY A 72 -0.76 24.72 16.05
N ASP A 73 -2.01 24.60 15.60
CA ASP A 73 -3.04 23.77 16.26
C ASP A 73 -3.07 22.33 15.73
N GLY A 74 -2.10 21.96 14.87
CA GLY A 74 -1.94 20.62 14.37
C GLY A 74 -1.48 19.63 15.44
N TYR A 75 -1.31 18.38 15.02
CA TYR A 75 -0.85 17.30 15.90
C TYR A 75 0.47 17.67 16.59
N GLN A 76 0.54 17.45 17.91
CA GLN A 76 1.69 17.81 18.73
C GLN A 76 2.07 19.30 18.68
N GLY A 77 1.12 20.19 18.37
CA GLY A 77 1.37 21.64 18.28
C GLY A 77 2.05 22.07 16.98
N SER A 78 1.94 21.25 15.93
CA SER A 78 2.53 21.52 14.63
C SER A 78 1.79 22.62 13.86
N ALA A 79 2.55 23.39 13.08
CA ALA A 79 2.05 24.27 12.04
C ALA A 79 1.39 23.46 10.91
N ALA A 80 0.49 24.10 10.17
CA ALA A 80 -0.01 23.57 8.92
C ALA A 80 1.11 23.08 7.99
N GLY A 81 0.95 21.88 7.46
CA GLY A 81 1.93 21.23 6.61
C GLY A 81 1.47 19.83 6.21
N PRO A 82 2.24 19.14 5.35
CA PRO A 82 1.89 17.80 4.93
C PRO A 82 1.84 16.82 6.12
N PHE A 83 0.98 15.80 6.03
CA PHE A 83 0.77 14.80 7.07
C PHE A 83 0.46 15.42 8.43
N TYR A 84 1.22 15.10 9.48
CA TYR A 84 0.93 15.58 10.83
C TYR A 84 1.42 17.02 11.09
N GLY A 85 1.80 17.76 10.04
CA GLY A 85 2.21 19.16 10.10
C GLY A 85 3.72 19.37 10.32
N ILE A 86 4.12 20.63 10.50
CA ILE A 86 5.51 21.05 10.71
C ILE A 86 5.72 21.51 12.16
N TYR A 87 6.65 20.89 12.89
CA TYR A 87 6.97 21.28 14.25
C TYR A 87 7.53 22.71 14.31
N GLY A 88 7.10 23.47 15.32
CA GLY A 88 7.72 24.77 15.62
C GLY A 88 9.06 24.60 16.32
N VAL A 89 9.89 25.63 16.35
CA VAL A 89 11.08 25.70 17.19
C VAL A 89 10.72 26.10 18.63
N GLY A 90 11.66 25.87 19.55
CA GLY A 90 11.50 26.21 20.97
C GLY A 90 10.60 25.23 21.72
N ASP A 91 9.77 25.75 22.63
CA ASP A 91 8.90 24.95 23.51
C ASP A 91 7.81 24.17 22.75
N SER A 92 7.56 24.56 21.50
CA SER A 92 6.59 23.96 20.58
C SER A 92 6.94 22.55 20.10
N MET A 93 8.19 22.08 20.28
CA MET A 93 8.63 20.74 19.84
C MET A 93 8.33 19.59 20.82
N GLY A 94 7.67 19.85 21.97
CA GLY A 94 7.31 18.80 22.92
C GLY A 94 8.47 17.85 23.29
N ALA A 95 8.17 16.55 23.45
CA ALA A 95 9.09 15.49 23.91
C ALA A 95 10.32 15.21 23.02
N MET A 96 10.50 15.93 21.90
CA MET A 96 11.69 15.85 21.04
C MET A 96 12.81 16.82 21.44
N GLN A 97 12.67 17.51 22.58
CA GLN A 97 13.68 18.42 23.14
C GLN A 97 14.70 17.72 24.06
N SER A 98 15.27 16.59 23.63
CA SER A 98 16.24 15.86 24.44
C SER A 98 17.70 16.26 24.14
N GLU A 99 18.59 16.09 25.12
CA GLU A 99 20.05 16.14 24.88
C GLU A 99 20.48 15.14 23.79
N SER A 100 19.70 14.08 23.56
CA SER A 100 19.91 13.12 22.48
C SER A 100 19.76 13.79 21.11
N LEU A 101 18.74 14.63 20.88
CA LEU A 101 18.59 15.31 19.57
C LEU A 101 19.80 16.21 19.25
N ALA A 102 20.34 16.94 20.23
CA ALA A 102 21.52 17.78 20.05
C ALA A 102 22.74 16.95 19.59
N LYS A 103 22.90 15.73 20.13
CA LYS A 103 23.96 14.80 19.70
C LYS A 103 23.74 14.33 18.26
N VAL A 104 22.51 14.01 17.87
CA VAL A 104 22.19 13.54 16.51
C VAL A 104 22.43 14.64 15.48
N VAL A 105 21.89 15.84 15.67
CA VAL A 105 22.01 16.93 14.67
C VAL A 105 23.44 17.46 14.52
N ALA A 106 24.29 17.29 15.53
CA ALA A 106 25.71 17.65 15.48
C ALA A 106 26.55 16.69 14.62
N ARG A 107 26.06 15.47 14.35
CA ARG A 107 26.72 14.52 13.44
C ARG A 107 26.52 14.94 11.98
N PRO A 108 27.48 14.64 11.08
CA PRO A 108 27.27 14.86 9.65
C PRO A 108 26.21 13.92 9.09
N CYS A 109 25.35 14.42 8.21
CA CYS A 109 24.40 13.61 7.48
C CYS A 109 25.11 12.67 6.51
N VAL A 110 24.87 11.37 6.68
CA VAL A 110 25.42 10.29 5.83
C VAL A 110 24.46 9.89 4.71
N LEU A 111 23.25 10.43 4.70
CA LEU A 111 22.25 10.17 3.67
C LEU A 111 22.48 11.05 2.44
N SER A 112 22.17 10.51 1.26
CA SER A 112 22.35 11.19 -0.02
C SER A 112 21.11 11.04 -0.92
N PRO A 113 20.85 12.02 -1.81
CA PRO A 113 19.82 11.92 -2.82
C PRO A 113 20.05 10.75 -3.77
N GLY A 114 18.99 10.05 -4.15
CA GLY A 114 19.06 8.94 -5.11
C GLY A 114 19.72 7.67 -4.55
N MET A 115 19.83 7.53 -3.23
CA MET A 115 20.38 6.34 -2.59
C MET A 115 19.62 5.08 -3.03
N SER A 116 20.35 4.13 -3.63
CA SER A 116 19.77 2.87 -4.07
C SER A 116 19.48 1.93 -2.89
N ARG A 117 18.60 0.95 -3.09
CA ARG A 117 18.35 -0.07 -2.07
C ARG A 117 19.62 -0.86 -1.68
N PRO A 118 20.47 -1.30 -2.63
CA PRO A 118 21.76 -1.92 -2.28
C PRO A 118 22.69 -1.00 -1.47
N ASP A 119 22.76 0.29 -1.81
CA ASP A 119 23.61 1.23 -1.04
C ASP A 119 23.07 1.45 0.37
N TRP A 120 21.75 1.51 0.53
CA TRP A 120 21.07 1.58 1.82
C TRP A 120 21.34 0.35 2.67
N GLU A 121 21.16 -0.85 2.11
CA GLU A 121 21.42 -2.11 2.80
C GLU A 121 22.89 -2.20 3.21
N ALA A 122 23.82 -1.83 2.33
CA ALA A 122 25.25 -1.78 2.65
C ALA A 122 25.57 -0.76 3.77
N LEU A 123 24.90 0.39 3.80
CA LEU A 123 25.03 1.37 4.88
C LEU A 123 24.53 0.80 6.22
N VAL A 124 23.34 0.18 6.23
CA VAL A 124 22.74 -0.44 7.41
C VAL A 124 23.64 -1.55 7.96
N THR A 125 24.10 -2.47 7.11
CA THR A 125 25.04 -3.54 7.52
C THR A 125 26.36 -2.99 8.02
N ARG A 126 26.91 -1.93 7.39
CA ARG A 126 28.16 -1.30 7.84
C ARG A 126 28.03 -0.69 9.25
N LEU A 127 26.84 -0.27 9.63
CA LEU A 127 26.53 0.23 10.97
C LEU A 127 26.15 -0.90 11.96
N GLY A 128 26.09 -2.16 11.51
CA GLY A 128 25.73 -3.32 12.34
C GLY A 128 24.23 -3.39 12.69
N LEU A 129 23.41 -2.57 12.04
CA LEU A 129 22.00 -2.35 12.37
C LEU A 129 21.07 -3.51 11.94
N ASP A 130 21.62 -4.51 11.24
CA ASP A 130 21.02 -5.78 10.84
C ASP A 130 21.32 -6.94 11.80
N GLY A 131 22.20 -6.73 12.79
CA GLY A 131 22.57 -7.71 13.81
C GLY A 131 21.92 -7.47 15.17
N ASP A 132 22.17 -8.39 16.09
CA ASP A 132 21.81 -8.24 17.50
C ASP A 132 22.83 -7.32 18.20
N LEU A 133 22.47 -6.04 18.37
CA LEU A 133 23.24 -5.05 19.10
C LEU A 133 22.72 -4.91 20.53
N ASP A 134 23.59 -4.56 21.48
CA ASP A 134 23.14 -4.01 22.76
C ASP A 134 22.56 -2.59 22.58
N ASP A 135 21.80 -2.14 23.57
CA ASP A 135 21.07 -0.88 23.50
C ASP A 135 21.99 0.33 23.21
N GLU A 136 23.17 0.41 23.83
CA GLU A 136 24.10 1.54 23.66
C GLU A 136 24.72 1.56 22.27
N THR A 137 25.11 0.40 21.74
CA THR A 137 25.66 0.27 20.39
C THR A 137 24.59 0.52 19.33
N TYR A 138 23.35 0.08 19.59
CA TYR A 138 22.21 0.35 18.73
C TYR A 138 21.94 1.86 18.64
N ASP A 139 21.86 2.55 19.78
CA ASP A 139 21.62 3.99 19.84
C ASP A 139 22.71 4.78 19.08
N GLU A 140 23.99 4.42 19.25
CA GLU A 140 25.11 5.08 18.56
C GLU A 140 25.05 4.88 17.03
N ALA A 141 24.71 3.67 16.59
CA ALA A 141 24.56 3.34 15.17
C ALA A 141 23.33 4.03 14.55
N HIS A 142 22.21 4.08 15.28
CA HIS A 142 20.98 4.76 14.88
C HIS A 142 21.19 6.28 14.78
N ASP A 143 21.83 6.88 15.79
CA ASP A 143 22.20 8.31 15.80
C ASP A 143 23.15 8.66 14.65
N THR A 144 24.04 7.73 14.27
CA THR A 144 24.92 7.90 13.11
C THR A 144 24.13 7.87 11.80
N LEU A 145 23.19 6.94 11.66
CA LEU A 145 22.38 6.78 10.45
C LEU A 145 21.55 8.03 10.15
N PHE A 146 20.93 8.61 11.17
CA PHE A 146 20.09 9.79 11.06
C PHE A 146 20.77 11.09 11.51
N GLY A 147 22.10 11.05 11.62
CA GLY A 147 22.92 12.20 11.99
C GLY A 147 22.66 13.40 11.08
N GLY A 148 22.71 14.60 11.65
CA GLY A 148 22.56 15.85 10.88
C GLY A 148 21.16 16.10 10.35
N LEU A 149 20.14 15.33 10.77
CA LEU A 149 18.74 15.55 10.44
C LEU A 149 17.99 16.17 11.61
N LEU A 150 17.33 17.30 11.37
CA LEU A 150 16.36 17.88 12.29
C LEU A 150 14.96 17.40 11.89
N PRO A 151 14.24 16.61 12.72
CA PRO A 151 12.87 16.23 12.41
C PRO A 151 11.96 17.45 12.24
N LEU A 152 11.27 17.52 11.11
CA LEU A 152 10.32 18.59 10.77
C LEU A 152 8.87 18.21 11.09
N GLY A 153 8.52 16.93 10.99
CA GLY A 153 7.14 16.46 11.13
C GLY A 153 7.06 14.95 11.03
N SER A 154 6.07 14.35 11.69
CA SER A 154 5.75 12.93 11.53
C SER A 154 4.84 12.71 10.32
N GLN A 155 5.00 11.57 9.66
CA GLN A 155 4.10 11.09 8.63
C GLN A 155 3.16 9.98 9.15
N GLY A 156 3.29 9.63 10.43
CA GLY A 156 2.66 8.46 11.06
C GLY A 156 3.60 7.26 11.12
N CYS A 157 3.25 6.28 11.96
CA CYS A 157 4.07 5.11 12.24
C CYS A 157 5.51 5.51 12.65
N SER A 158 6.50 5.09 11.88
CA SER A 158 7.93 5.31 12.05
C SER A 158 8.51 6.32 11.05
N MET A 159 7.66 6.99 10.25
CA MET A 159 8.10 7.85 9.14
C MET A 159 8.12 9.34 9.51
N TYR A 160 9.13 10.04 9.03
CA TYR A 160 9.36 11.47 9.30
C TYR A 160 9.80 12.24 8.06
N HIS A 161 9.51 13.53 8.05
CA HIS A 161 10.26 14.49 7.24
C HIS A 161 11.38 15.05 8.10
N GLY A 162 12.61 15.06 7.58
CA GLY A 162 13.78 15.65 8.21
C GLY A 162 14.37 16.77 7.37
N LEU A 163 14.90 17.80 8.03
CA LEU A 163 15.70 18.84 7.42
C LEU A 163 17.17 18.49 7.60
N VAL A 164 17.95 18.45 6.53
CA VAL A 164 19.40 18.33 6.67
C VAL A 164 19.94 19.65 7.25
N VAL A 165 20.54 19.59 8.43
CA VAL A 165 21.13 20.75 9.13
C VAL A 165 22.65 20.68 9.21
N ASN A 166 23.24 19.51 8.99
CA ASN A 166 24.68 19.31 8.97
C ASN A 166 25.08 18.32 7.87
N GLY A 167 25.78 18.78 6.84
CA GLY A 167 26.25 17.94 5.73
C GLY A 167 26.12 18.61 4.35
N PRO A 168 26.48 17.90 3.27
CA PRO A 168 26.54 18.45 1.90
C PRO A 168 25.19 18.87 1.33
N HIS A 169 24.07 18.38 1.91
CA HIS A 169 22.72 18.66 1.46
C HIS A 169 21.93 19.57 2.41
N THR A 170 22.64 20.34 3.24
CA THR A 170 22.05 21.26 4.23
C THR A 170 20.96 22.15 3.60
N GLY A 171 19.78 22.18 4.23
CA GLY A 171 18.60 22.91 3.78
C GLY A 171 17.58 22.11 2.98
N ARG A 172 17.93 20.89 2.53
CA ARG A 172 17.01 19.99 1.84
C ARG A 172 16.16 19.17 2.80
N VAL A 173 14.95 18.83 2.36
CA VAL A 173 14.04 17.94 3.08
C VAL A 173 14.26 16.49 2.61
N VAL A 174 14.27 15.56 3.56
CA VAL A 174 14.39 14.12 3.32
C VAL A 174 13.28 13.37 4.07
N ASN A 175 12.63 12.45 3.39
CA ASN A 175 11.66 11.54 3.99
C ASN A 175 12.38 10.26 4.38
N PHE A 176 12.21 9.82 5.62
CA PHE A 176 12.89 8.63 6.12
C PHE A 176 12.01 7.86 7.11
N ASP A 177 12.35 6.59 7.30
CA ASP A 177 11.70 5.67 8.21
C ASP A 177 12.70 5.23 9.28
N ILE A 178 12.41 5.50 10.56
CA ILE A 178 13.27 5.10 11.68
C ILE A 178 13.34 3.58 11.85
N ASP A 179 12.34 2.85 11.37
CA ASP A 179 12.34 1.38 11.35
C ASP A 179 13.17 0.81 10.19
N ARG A 180 13.66 1.67 9.29
CA ARG A 180 14.59 1.35 8.19
C ARG A 180 13.98 0.44 7.11
N SER A 181 12.65 0.49 6.90
CA SER A 181 11.96 -0.35 5.90
C SER A 181 12.45 -0.11 4.45
N GLY A 182 13.11 1.02 4.18
CA GLY A 182 13.70 1.32 2.88
C GLY A 182 14.63 2.53 2.90
N PRO A 183 15.28 2.82 1.75
CA PRO A 183 16.15 3.98 1.61
C PRO A 183 15.38 5.29 1.82
N PRO A 184 16.06 6.36 2.27
CA PRO A 184 15.45 7.68 2.39
C PRO A 184 15.13 8.27 1.01
N VAL A 185 14.10 9.10 0.95
CA VAL A 185 13.71 9.81 -0.27
C VAL A 185 13.87 11.31 -0.05
N PHE A 186 14.88 11.89 -0.69
CA PHE A 186 15.05 13.34 -0.70
C PHE A 186 13.94 13.99 -1.51
N ALA A 187 13.33 15.04 -0.96
CA ALA A 187 12.41 15.88 -1.72
C ALA A 187 13.12 16.45 -2.96
N PHE A 188 12.35 16.63 -4.04
CA PHE A 188 12.87 17.11 -5.33
C PHE A 188 13.26 18.58 -5.27
N GLU A 189 12.71 19.30 -4.30
CA GLU A 189 12.93 20.73 -4.13
C GLU A 189 14.30 21.01 -3.49
N PRO A 190 14.94 22.13 -3.87
CA PRO A 190 16.28 22.46 -3.40
C PRO A 190 16.32 22.92 -1.94
N ASP A 191 15.20 23.36 -1.38
CA ASP A 191 15.10 23.85 -0.01
C ASP A 191 13.70 23.64 0.60
N PHE A 192 13.62 23.81 1.92
CA PHE A 192 12.39 23.69 2.70
C PHE A 192 11.23 24.57 2.19
N LEU A 193 11.47 25.84 1.86
CA LEU A 193 10.38 26.75 1.49
C LEU A 193 9.81 26.38 0.12
N THR A 194 10.64 25.90 -0.80
CA THR A 194 10.20 25.45 -2.13
C THR A 194 9.39 24.17 -2.01
N TRP A 195 9.82 23.25 -1.13
CA TRP A 195 9.04 22.07 -0.76
C TRP A 195 7.70 22.43 -0.11
N TYR A 196 7.68 23.37 0.83
CA TYR A 196 6.46 23.82 1.51
C TYR A 196 5.48 24.53 0.56
N GLU A 197 5.98 25.39 -0.32
CA GLU A 197 5.15 26.05 -1.34
C GLU A 197 4.55 25.05 -2.33
N ARG A 198 5.31 24.01 -2.72
CA ARG A 198 4.77 22.94 -3.57
C ARG A 198 3.63 22.19 -2.90
N TRP A 199 3.74 21.89 -1.59
CA TRP A 199 2.64 21.29 -0.84
C TRP A 199 1.38 22.15 -0.96
N LEU A 200 1.50 23.45 -0.72
CA LEU A 200 0.37 24.38 -0.86
C LEU A 200 -0.18 24.42 -2.28
N ASP A 201 0.69 24.47 -3.29
CA ASP A 201 0.28 24.49 -4.70
C ASP A 201 -0.50 23.22 -5.09
N GLU A 202 -0.10 22.06 -4.57
CA GLU A 202 -0.78 20.78 -4.81
C GLU A 202 -2.08 20.63 -3.99
N VAL A 203 -2.21 21.30 -2.84
CA VAL A 203 -3.51 21.45 -2.17
C VAL A 203 -4.43 22.36 -3.01
N ILE A 204 -3.93 23.52 -3.45
CA ILE A 204 -4.71 24.53 -4.19
C ILE A 204 -5.18 23.98 -5.54
N SER A 205 -4.34 23.22 -6.25
CA SER A 205 -4.73 22.55 -7.51
C SER A 205 -5.71 21.40 -7.28
N GLY A 206 -5.82 20.93 -6.02
CA GLY A 206 -6.59 19.76 -5.64
C GLY A 206 -5.88 18.44 -5.98
N ASP A 207 -4.59 18.45 -6.32
CA ASP A 207 -3.80 17.23 -6.56
C ASP A 207 -3.68 16.37 -5.29
N LEU A 208 -3.73 16.97 -4.10
CA LEU A 208 -3.73 16.24 -2.82
C LEU A 208 -5.13 15.88 -2.30
N LEU A 209 -6.20 16.27 -3.00
CA LEU A 209 -7.59 15.94 -2.66
C LEU A 209 -7.96 14.57 -3.26
N GLN A 210 -7.52 13.51 -2.61
CA GLN A 210 -7.75 12.12 -3.03
C GLN A 210 -8.03 11.21 -1.84
N GLU A 211 -8.69 10.08 -2.08
CA GLU A 211 -8.92 9.06 -1.04
C GLU A 211 -7.59 8.42 -0.61
N GLY A 212 -7.20 8.64 0.67
CA GLY A 212 -6.00 8.08 1.28
C GLY A 212 -4.77 9.00 1.24
N PRO A 213 -3.64 8.58 1.83
CA PRO A 213 -2.44 9.41 1.91
C PRO A 213 -1.86 9.67 0.51
N SER A 214 -1.64 10.94 0.17
CA SER A 214 -1.12 11.38 -1.13
C SER A 214 0.38 11.17 -1.31
N TRP A 215 1.09 10.71 -0.26
CA TRP A 215 2.53 10.49 -0.24
C TRP A 215 3.33 11.70 -0.77
N PHE A 216 2.89 12.90 -0.36
CA PHE A 216 3.58 14.14 -0.70
C PHE A 216 5.07 14.06 -0.32
N GLY A 217 5.93 14.56 -1.21
CA GLY A 217 7.38 14.56 -0.98
C GLY A 217 8.11 13.32 -1.51
N TYR A 218 7.41 12.23 -1.86
CA TYR A 218 8.03 11.01 -2.42
C TYR A 218 8.08 11.00 -3.94
N MET A 219 7.28 11.84 -4.59
CA MET A 219 7.19 11.94 -6.04
C MET A 219 7.56 13.36 -6.49
N ARG A 220 8.02 13.45 -7.74
CA ARG A 220 8.27 14.73 -8.39
C ARG A 220 6.93 15.44 -8.59
N GLY A 221 6.79 16.61 -7.98
CA GLY A 221 5.62 17.46 -8.13
C GLY A 221 5.88 18.64 -9.06
N GLY A 222 5.06 19.68 -8.93
CA GLY A 222 5.19 20.91 -9.72
C GLY A 222 4.18 21.02 -10.85
N LEU A 223 4.42 21.91 -11.81
CA LEU A 223 3.47 22.22 -12.87
C LEU A 223 3.39 21.12 -13.92
N GLU A 224 2.20 20.85 -14.45
CA GLU A 224 1.98 19.87 -15.52
C GLU A 224 2.92 20.08 -16.71
N ALA A 225 3.07 21.33 -17.16
CA ALA A 225 3.92 21.68 -18.30
C ALA A 225 5.42 21.39 -18.03
N GLU A 226 5.88 21.59 -16.80
CA GLU A 226 7.26 21.31 -16.41
C GLU A 226 7.52 19.80 -16.35
N LEU A 227 6.55 19.04 -15.82
CA LEU A 227 6.62 17.58 -15.79
C LEU A 227 6.66 16.98 -17.20
N LEU A 228 5.79 17.46 -18.09
CA LEU A 228 5.79 17.04 -19.49
C LEU A 228 7.08 17.41 -20.22
N ALA A 229 7.54 18.66 -20.07
CA ALA A 229 8.79 19.11 -20.69
C ALA A 229 9.99 18.31 -20.18
N GLY A 230 10.02 18.01 -18.88
CA GLY A 230 11.02 17.18 -18.25
C GLY A 230 11.05 15.76 -18.82
N TRP A 231 9.89 15.11 -18.94
CA TRP A 231 9.78 13.80 -19.61
C TRP A 231 10.28 13.86 -21.05
N LEU A 232 9.82 14.83 -21.84
CA LEU A 232 10.18 14.93 -23.26
C LEU A 232 11.69 15.15 -23.47
N GLY A 233 12.33 15.92 -22.58
CA GLY A 233 13.75 16.27 -22.63
C GLY A 233 14.68 15.33 -21.86
N SER A 234 14.17 14.30 -21.19
CA SER A 234 15.01 13.35 -20.46
C SER A 234 15.68 12.34 -21.39
N GLU A 235 17.00 12.20 -21.27
CA GLU A 235 17.78 11.14 -21.92
C GLU A 235 18.03 9.94 -20.99
N ASP A 236 17.91 10.16 -19.67
CA ASP A 236 18.07 9.16 -18.62
C ASP A 236 16.71 8.53 -18.25
N ALA A 237 16.62 7.20 -18.30
CA ALA A 237 15.39 6.45 -18.06
C ALA A 237 14.83 6.66 -16.65
N GLN A 238 15.68 6.75 -15.63
CA GLN A 238 15.24 6.96 -14.25
C GLN A 238 14.59 8.35 -14.08
N THR A 239 15.27 9.39 -14.55
CA THR A 239 14.77 10.77 -14.54
C THR A 239 13.46 10.88 -15.32
N ALA A 240 13.39 10.23 -16.48
CA ALA A 240 12.20 10.20 -17.32
C ALA A 240 11.02 9.52 -16.58
N ASN A 241 11.28 8.42 -15.86
CA ASN A 241 10.29 7.76 -15.02
C ASN A 241 9.80 8.67 -13.87
N GLU A 242 10.67 9.43 -13.22
CA GLU A 242 10.26 10.39 -12.16
C GLU A 242 9.29 11.45 -12.68
N TYR A 243 9.51 11.97 -13.89
CA TYR A 243 8.58 12.92 -14.52
C TYR A 243 7.23 12.29 -14.84
N LEU A 244 7.22 11.06 -15.36
CA LEU A 244 5.99 10.32 -15.62
C LEU A 244 5.21 10.00 -14.34
N VAL A 245 5.90 9.59 -13.27
CA VAL A 245 5.27 9.38 -11.95
C VAL A 245 4.65 10.68 -11.43
N GLY A 246 5.32 11.82 -11.65
CA GLY A 246 4.76 13.13 -11.34
C GLY A 246 3.51 13.48 -12.17
N LEU A 247 3.45 13.10 -13.45
CA LEU A 247 2.23 13.24 -14.26
C LEU A 247 1.13 12.31 -13.77
N LEU A 248 1.47 11.08 -13.36
CA LEU A 248 0.52 10.11 -12.82
C LEU A 248 -0.12 10.59 -11.51
N SER A 249 0.59 11.37 -10.69
CA SER A 249 0.05 11.89 -9.43
C SER A 249 -0.96 13.02 -9.64
N LYS A 250 -0.96 13.67 -10.81
CA LYS A 250 -1.91 14.76 -11.09
C LYS A 250 -3.35 14.29 -11.06
N ARG A 251 -4.23 15.12 -10.49
CA ARG A 251 -5.67 14.84 -10.48
C ARG A 251 -6.27 14.97 -11.87
N ARG A 252 -5.80 15.95 -12.64
CA ARG A 252 -6.20 16.19 -14.03
C ARG A 252 -4.99 16.53 -14.86
N LEU A 253 -5.02 16.11 -16.12
CA LEU A 253 -4.07 16.50 -17.15
C LEU A 253 -4.84 17.13 -18.32
N SER A 254 -4.19 18.05 -19.02
CA SER A 254 -4.73 18.63 -20.25
C SER A 254 -4.70 17.63 -21.41
N GLU A 255 -5.61 17.82 -22.37
CA GLU A 255 -5.63 17.07 -23.63
C GLU A 255 -4.28 17.12 -24.36
N ALA A 256 -3.62 18.28 -24.36
CA ALA A 256 -2.32 18.45 -25.00
C ALA A 256 -1.23 17.56 -24.39
N THR A 257 -1.24 17.39 -23.07
CA THR A 257 -0.32 16.48 -22.37
C THR A 257 -0.62 15.02 -22.69
N LEU A 258 -1.90 14.64 -22.72
CA LEU A 258 -2.29 13.27 -23.09
C LEU A 258 -1.90 12.96 -24.55
N ASP A 259 -2.09 13.90 -25.47
CA ASP A 259 -1.69 13.74 -26.87
C ASP A 259 -0.16 13.62 -27.02
N ALA A 260 0.60 14.43 -26.28
CA ALA A 260 2.05 14.36 -26.28
C ALA A 260 2.58 13.02 -25.74
N LEU A 261 1.96 12.50 -24.67
CA LEU A 261 2.27 11.19 -24.10
C LEU A 261 2.04 10.06 -25.12
N VAL A 262 0.91 10.09 -25.83
CA VAL A 262 0.59 9.09 -26.87
C VAL A 262 1.52 9.22 -28.07
N ALA A 263 1.90 10.43 -28.47
CA ALA A 263 2.77 10.68 -29.63
C ALA A 263 4.23 10.23 -29.40
N ARG A 264 4.74 10.36 -28.17
CA ARG A 264 6.15 10.09 -27.81
C ARG A 264 6.51 8.59 -27.77
N GLN A 265 5.60 7.68 -28.19
CA GLN A 265 5.72 6.21 -28.05
C GLN A 265 7.18 5.73 -27.88
N PRO A 266 7.58 5.31 -26.67
CA PRO A 266 8.98 5.10 -26.35
C PRO A 266 9.58 3.99 -27.23
N GLU A 267 10.71 4.29 -27.89
CA GLU A 267 11.37 3.37 -28.84
C GLU A 267 11.72 2.01 -28.20
N ASN A 268 12.06 2.02 -26.91
CA ASN A 268 12.45 0.82 -26.15
C ASN A 268 11.31 0.20 -25.32
N GLY A 269 10.10 0.76 -25.36
CA GLY A 269 8.93 0.24 -24.65
C GLY A 269 8.96 0.32 -23.11
N GLU A 270 10.10 0.61 -22.49
CA GLU A 270 10.29 0.63 -21.02
C GLU A 270 9.25 1.47 -20.27
N HIS A 271 8.95 2.67 -20.75
CA HIS A 271 7.98 3.56 -20.12
C HIS A 271 6.54 3.38 -20.62
N ARG A 272 6.30 2.46 -21.56
CA ARG A 272 4.99 2.25 -22.17
C ARG A 272 3.93 1.87 -21.14
N PRO A 273 4.17 0.98 -20.16
CA PRO A 273 3.19 0.67 -19.12
C PRO A 273 2.74 1.90 -18.35
N LEU A 274 3.69 2.75 -17.93
CA LEU A 274 3.40 3.95 -17.14
C LEU A 274 2.69 5.01 -17.98
N VAL A 275 3.12 5.24 -19.22
CA VAL A 275 2.41 6.13 -20.16
C VAL A 275 0.98 5.66 -20.39
N CYS A 276 0.78 4.36 -20.64
CA CYS A 276 -0.55 3.79 -20.79
C CYS A 276 -1.39 3.95 -19.52
N GLN A 277 -0.78 3.77 -18.34
CA GLN A 277 -1.47 3.95 -17.06
C GLN A 277 -1.92 5.40 -16.87
N ILE A 278 -1.07 6.38 -17.18
CA ILE A 278 -1.41 7.81 -17.12
C ILE A 278 -2.55 8.11 -18.08
N VAL A 279 -2.41 7.74 -19.35
CA VAL A 279 -3.45 8.03 -20.35
C VAL A 279 -4.75 7.31 -19.98
N CYS A 280 -4.70 6.06 -19.50
CA CYS A 280 -5.88 5.30 -19.08
C CYS A 280 -6.57 5.93 -17.85
N LYS A 281 -5.81 6.43 -16.88
CA LYS A 281 -6.32 7.15 -15.69
C LYS A 281 -7.19 8.35 -16.09
N HIS A 282 -6.81 9.08 -17.14
CA HIS A 282 -7.45 10.34 -17.52
C HIS A 282 -8.43 10.20 -18.70
N ASP A 283 -8.13 9.34 -19.67
CA ASP A 283 -8.93 9.07 -20.85
C ASP A 283 -8.71 7.62 -21.36
N PRO A 284 -9.53 6.65 -20.90
CA PRO A 284 -9.46 5.26 -21.34
C PRO A 284 -9.68 5.06 -22.85
N ASP A 285 -10.41 5.95 -23.53
CA ASP A 285 -10.64 5.85 -24.97
C ASP A 285 -9.37 6.19 -25.74
N LYS A 286 -8.68 7.26 -25.33
CA LYS A 286 -7.40 7.65 -25.91
C LYS A 286 -6.31 6.61 -25.62
N ALA A 287 -6.38 5.91 -24.49
CA ALA A 287 -5.47 4.83 -24.14
C ALA A 287 -5.66 3.55 -24.98
N ARG A 288 -6.72 3.43 -25.80
CA ARG A 288 -7.13 2.16 -26.43
C ARG A 288 -6.02 1.47 -27.20
N ALA A 289 -5.27 2.19 -28.04
CA ALA A 289 -4.18 1.61 -28.82
C ALA A 289 -3.02 1.12 -27.93
N LEU A 290 -2.69 1.87 -26.87
CA LEU A 290 -1.67 1.48 -25.90
C LEU A 290 -2.12 0.24 -25.10
N LEU A 291 -3.39 0.20 -24.67
CA LEU A 291 -3.98 -0.95 -23.98
C LEU A 291 -3.96 -2.21 -24.85
N THR A 292 -4.30 -2.10 -26.14
CA THR A 292 -4.19 -3.23 -27.08
C THR A 292 -2.75 -3.74 -27.20
N LEU A 293 -1.78 -2.82 -27.23
CA LEU A 293 -0.36 -3.17 -27.28
C LEU A 293 0.09 -3.89 -26.00
N LEU A 294 -0.28 -3.36 -24.82
CA LEU A 294 0.00 -3.99 -23.53
C LEU A 294 -0.70 -5.35 -23.40
N ALA A 295 -1.95 -5.49 -23.86
CA ALA A 295 -2.63 -6.78 -23.82
C ALA A 295 -1.83 -7.86 -24.57
N ALA A 296 -1.18 -7.50 -25.69
CA ALA A 296 -0.36 -8.42 -26.47
C ALA A 296 1.00 -8.72 -25.83
N GLN A 297 1.67 -7.72 -25.24
CA GLN A 297 3.08 -7.83 -24.82
C GLN A 297 3.28 -7.94 -23.31
N GLU A 298 2.44 -7.26 -22.54
CA GLU A 298 2.61 -7.03 -21.09
C GLU A 298 1.25 -7.21 -20.36
N PRO A 299 0.72 -8.44 -20.27
CA PRO A 299 -0.64 -8.70 -19.76
C PRO A 299 -0.91 -8.16 -18.36
N LEU A 300 0.08 -8.21 -17.47
CA LEU A 300 -0.04 -7.69 -16.11
C LEU A 300 -0.35 -6.19 -16.12
N SER A 301 0.45 -5.39 -16.82
CA SER A 301 0.28 -3.94 -16.90
C SER A 301 -1.04 -3.54 -17.55
N PHE A 302 -1.48 -4.30 -18.56
CA PHE A 302 -2.81 -4.11 -19.15
C PHE A 302 -3.94 -4.35 -18.13
N LEU A 303 -3.90 -5.46 -17.39
CA LEU A 303 -4.92 -5.78 -16.38
C LEU A 303 -4.90 -4.80 -15.21
N GLN A 304 -3.72 -4.33 -14.81
CA GLN A 304 -3.52 -3.28 -13.81
C GLN A 304 -4.17 -1.96 -14.25
N CYS A 305 -3.97 -1.53 -15.50
CA CYS A 305 -4.62 -0.34 -16.05
C CYS A 305 -6.16 -0.47 -15.99
N LEU A 306 -6.70 -1.62 -16.40
CA LEU A 306 -8.15 -1.84 -16.32
C LEU A 306 -8.66 -1.86 -14.88
N HIS A 307 -7.97 -2.55 -13.98
CA HIS A 307 -8.43 -2.67 -12.60
C HIS A 307 -8.44 -1.34 -11.84
N TRP A 308 -7.39 -0.53 -12.01
CA TRP A 308 -7.22 0.72 -11.27
C TRP A 308 -7.97 1.90 -11.90
N HIS A 309 -8.03 1.96 -13.24
CA HIS A 309 -8.42 3.20 -13.94
C HIS A 309 -9.59 3.07 -14.89
N ALA A 310 -9.94 1.86 -15.34
CA ALA A 310 -11.01 1.64 -16.30
C ALA A 310 -11.92 0.46 -15.92
N ARG A 311 -12.14 0.24 -14.63
CA ARG A 311 -12.82 -0.95 -14.11
C ARG A 311 -14.28 -1.01 -14.54
N ASP A 312 -14.98 0.11 -14.48
CA ASP A 312 -16.34 0.29 -14.94
C ASP A 312 -16.50 0.14 -16.46
N ARG A 313 -15.40 0.28 -17.21
CA ARG A 313 -15.36 0.19 -18.67
C ARG A 313 -14.69 -1.08 -19.20
N ALA A 314 -14.23 -1.98 -18.32
CA ALA A 314 -13.42 -3.15 -18.68
C ALA A 314 -14.07 -4.06 -19.74
N GLN A 315 -15.41 -4.05 -19.85
CA GLN A 315 -16.16 -4.79 -20.88
C GLN A 315 -15.73 -4.43 -22.32
N GLN A 316 -15.24 -3.21 -22.57
CA GLN A 316 -14.77 -2.79 -23.90
C GLN A 316 -13.55 -3.57 -24.38
N TRP A 317 -12.81 -4.20 -23.46
CA TRP A 317 -11.63 -5.04 -23.72
C TRP A 317 -11.85 -6.51 -23.33
N GLN A 318 -13.11 -6.97 -23.29
CA GLN A 318 -13.44 -8.33 -22.87
C GLN A 318 -12.69 -9.39 -23.71
N ALA A 319 -12.55 -9.20 -25.02
CA ALA A 319 -11.88 -10.17 -25.88
C ALA A 319 -10.39 -10.28 -25.54
N GLU A 320 -9.73 -9.13 -25.34
CA GLU A 320 -8.33 -9.02 -24.96
C GLU A 320 -8.07 -9.61 -23.57
N VAL A 321 -8.95 -9.33 -22.60
CA VAL A 321 -8.88 -9.92 -21.25
C VAL A 321 -8.96 -11.44 -21.35
N LEU A 322 -9.98 -11.99 -22.03
CA LEU A 322 -10.15 -13.44 -22.13
C LEU A 322 -8.98 -14.13 -22.85
N ALA A 323 -8.39 -13.49 -23.85
CA ALA A 323 -7.22 -13.99 -24.56
C ALA A 323 -5.92 -14.01 -23.70
N ILE A 324 -5.91 -13.36 -22.53
CA ILE A 324 -4.78 -13.44 -21.59
C ILE A 324 -4.74 -14.79 -20.88
N ALA A 325 -5.88 -15.48 -20.68
CA ALA A 325 -5.96 -16.67 -19.85
C ALA A 325 -4.89 -17.73 -20.19
N ASP A 326 -4.66 -17.99 -21.48
CA ASP A 326 -3.69 -18.99 -21.96
C ASP A 326 -2.22 -18.57 -21.80
N ARG A 327 -1.96 -17.31 -21.46
CA ARG A 327 -0.61 -16.72 -21.32
C ARG A 327 -0.21 -16.42 -19.88
N ILE A 328 -1.10 -16.68 -18.91
CA ILE A 328 -0.82 -16.44 -17.50
C ILE A 328 0.16 -17.50 -16.99
N THR A 329 1.32 -17.06 -16.52
CA THR A 329 2.37 -17.93 -15.98
C THR A 329 2.74 -17.61 -14.53
N ASP A 330 2.23 -16.51 -13.97
CA ASP A 330 2.54 -16.05 -12.62
C ASP A 330 1.29 -15.68 -11.81
N LEU A 331 1.44 -15.68 -10.49
CA LEU A 331 0.36 -15.38 -9.55
C LEU A 331 -0.15 -13.94 -9.67
N GLU A 332 0.72 -12.96 -9.93
CA GLU A 332 0.32 -11.57 -9.89
C GLU A 332 -0.57 -11.22 -11.09
N THR A 333 -0.18 -11.64 -12.29
CA THR A 333 -1.02 -11.55 -13.49
C THR A 333 -2.36 -12.25 -13.26
N PHE A 334 -2.34 -13.45 -12.65
CA PHE A 334 -3.58 -14.16 -12.35
C PHE A 334 -4.48 -13.40 -11.36
N ARG A 335 -3.92 -12.78 -10.32
CA ARG A 335 -4.70 -11.98 -9.36
C ARG A 335 -5.44 -10.85 -10.06
N PHE A 336 -4.73 -10.03 -10.84
CA PHE A 336 -5.36 -8.95 -11.58
C PHE A 336 -6.35 -9.45 -12.62
N PHE A 337 -6.07 -10.58 -13.27
CA PHE A 337 -7.01 -11.24 -14.17
C PHE A 337 -8.33 -11.57 -13.45
N THR A 338 -8.26 -12.16 -12.24
CA THR A 338 -9.47 -12.44 -11.46
C THR A 338 -10.22 -11.17 -11.05
N TYR A 339 -9.54 -10.08 -10.72
CA TYR A 339 -10.19 -8.81 -10.34
C TYR A 339 -10.93 -8.16 -11.51
N VAL A 340 -10.35 -8.21 -12.71
CA VAL A 340 -11.00 -7.69 -13.93
C VAL A 340 -12.14 -8.59 -14.36
N LEU A 341 -11.99 -9.92 -14.27
CA LEU A 341 -13.08 -10.86 -14.56
C LEU A 341 -14.33 -10.61 -13.71
N GLU A 342 -14.20 -10.13 -12.46
CA GLU A 342 -15.33 -9.89 -11.56
C GLU A 342 -16.39 -8.92 -12.13
N VAL A 343 -15.99 -8.00 -13.00
CA VAL A 343 -16.89 -6.99 -13.59
C VAL A 343 -17.34 -7.33 -15.02
N LEU A 344 -16.84 -8.42 -15.59
CA LEU A 344 -17.18 -8.83 -16.95
C LEU A 344 -18.44 -9.72 -16.99
N PRO A 345 -19.32 -9.57 -17.99
CA PRO A 345 -20.53 -10.38 -18.16
C PRO A 345 -20.20 -11.74 -18.80
N VAL A 346 -19.37 -12.55 -18.15
CA VAL A 346 -18.87 -13.84 -18.66
C VAL A 346 -19.10 -14.99 -17.68
N ASP A 347 -19.07 -16.22 -18.19
CA ASP A 347 -19.04 -17.43 -17.35
C ASP A 347 -17.66 -17.59 -16.69
N ARG A 348 -17.47 -16.86 -15.58
CA ARG A 348 -16.25 -16.90 -14.76
C ARG A 348 -15.94 -18.31 -14.27
N GLY A 349 -16.96 -19.13 -14.01
CA GLY A 349 -16.79 -20.49 -13.49
C GLY A 349 -16.00 -21.37 -14.44
N SER A 350 -16.43 -21.41 -15.71
CA SER A 350 -15.72 -22.13 -16.77
C SER A 350 -14.32 -21.60 -17.02
N ILE A 351 -14.13 -20.27 -16.98
CA ILE A 351 -12.82 -19.64 -17.21
C ILE A 351 -11.82 -19.95 -16.08
N LEU A 352 -12.27 -19.95 -14.82
CA LEU A 352 -11.40 -20.15 -13.65
C LEU A 352 -11.09 -21.63 -13.38
N THR A 353 -11.93 -22.55 -13.84
CA THR A 353 -11.81 -23.99 -13.58
C THR A 353 -10.42 -24.57 -13.91
N PRO A 354 -9.82 -24.29 -15.09
CA PRO A 354 -8.48 -24.78 -15.42
C PRO A 354 -7.39 -24.39 -14.42
N PHE A 355 -7.46 -23.16 -13.86
CA PHE A 355 -6.46 -22.64 -12.93
C PHE A 355 -6.45 -23.34 -11.56
N THR A 356 -7.50 -24.10 -11.23
CA THR A 356 -7.53 -24.91 -10.00
C THR A 356 -6.54 -26.08 -10.01
N ARG A 357 -5.92 -26.35 -11.16
CA ARG A 357 -4.90 -27.39 -11.36
C ARG A 357 -3.54 -26.83 -11.77
N HIS A 358 -3.34 -25.52 -11.63
CA HIS A 358 -2.08 -24.86 -11.97
C HIS A 358 -0.92 -25.39 -11.12
N GLU A 359 0.30 -25.42 -11.66
CA GLU A 359 1.49 -25.92 -10.94
C GLU A 359 1.80 -25.12 -9.67
N GLN A 360 1.59 -23.80 -9.71
CA GLN A 360 1.79 -22.91 -8.57
C GLN A 360 0.61 -22.96 -7.59
N ALA A 361 0.88 -23.29 -6.33
CA ALA A 361 -0.12 -23.34 -5.26
C ALA A 361 -0.84 -22.00 -5.06
N GLY A 362 -0.12 -20.87 -5.18
CA GLY A 362 -0.71 -19.54 -5.09
C GLY A 362 -1.81 -19.29 -6.13
N VAL A 363 -1.61 -19.76 -7.38
CA VAL A 363 -2.60 -19.63 -8.46
C VAL A 363 -3.81 -20.51 -8.17
N ARG A 364 -3.60 -21.77 -7.76
CA ARG A 364 -4.70 -22.67 -7.36
C ARG A 364 -5.54 -22.06 -6.23
N ARG A 365 -4.88 -21.54 -5.19
CA ARG A 365 -5.51 -20.86 -4.05
C ARG A 365 -6.37 -19.69 -4.51
N GLN A 366 -5.83 -18.80 -5.34
CA GLN A 366 -6.56 -17.66 -5.88
C GLN A 366 -7.74 -18.10 -6.76
N ALA A 367 -7.58 -19.17 -7.54
CA ALA A 367 -8.63 -19.68 -8.44
C ALA A 367 -9.80 -20.23 -7.64
N LEU A 368 -9.53 -21.01 -6.59
CA LEU A 368 -10.56 -21.55 -5.68
C LEU A 368 -11.28 -20.44 -4.92
N HIS A 369 -10.55 -19.41 -4.46
CA HIS A 369 -11.15 -18.22 -3.84
C HIS A 369 -12.10 -17.50 -4.80
N ALA A 370 -11.65 -17.23 -6.03
CA ALA A 370 -12.47 -16.57 -7.05
C ALA A 370 -13.68 -17.42 -7.46
N LEU A 371 -13.51 -18.74 -7.62
CA LEU A 371 -14.62 -19.68 -7.84
C LEU A 371 -15.60 -19.71 -6.68
N GLY A 372 -15.15 -19.52 -5.44
CA GLY A 372 -16.03 -19.40 -4.27
C GLY A 372 -17.04 -18.25 -4.38
N LYS A 373 -16.73 -17.21 -5.16
CA LYS A 373 -17.59 -16.04 -5.36
C LYS A 373 -18.56 -16.16 -6.56
N VAL A 374 -18.50 -17.24 -7.34
CA VAL A 374 -19.46 -17.43 -8.44
C VAL A 374 -20.84 -17.80 -7.90
N ALA A 375 -21.89 -17.39 -8.61
CA ALA A 375 -23.28 -17.54 -8.14
C ALA A 375 -23.70 -19.01 -8.01
N ASP A 376 -23.42 -19.84 -9.03
CA ASP A 376 -23.66 -21.29 -8.97
C ASP A 376 -22.34 -22.06 -8.89
N ARG A 377 -22.01 -22.52 -7.68
CA ARG A 377 -20.80 -23.31 -7.41
C ARG A 377 -20.94 -24.80 -7.74
N ARG A 378 -22.16 -25.30 -7.96
CA ARG A 378 -22.42 -26.75 -8.11
C ARG A 378 -21.69 -27.38 -9.29
N PRO A 379 -21.62 -26.76 -10.48
CA PRO A 379 -20.86 -27.33 -11.61
C PRO A 379 -19.36 -27.48 -11.31
N HIS A 380 -18.84 -26.67 -10.39
CA HIS A 380 -17.42 -26.60 -10.04
C HIS A 380 -17.08 -27.36 -8.75
N LEU A 381 -18.02 -28.16 -8.21
CA LEU A 381 -17.80 -28.89 -6.94
C LEU A 381 -16.56 -29.79 -6.99
N HIS A 382 -16.30 -30.39 -8.14
CA HIS A 382 -15.13 -31.23 -8.40
C HIS A 382 -13.80 -30.47 -8.23
N CYS A 383 -13.76 -29.16 -8.49
CA CYS A 383 -12.58 -28.32 -8.25
C CYS A 383 -12.31 -28.15 -6.76
N PHE A 384 -13.33 -27.82 -5.97
CA PHE A 384 -13.17 -27.67 -4.51
C PHE A 384 -12.80 -28.99 -3.86
N ILE A 385 -13.38 -30.12 -4.31
CA ILE A 385 -13.00 -31.45 -3.84
C ILE A 385 -11.52 -31.75 -4.14
N ALA A 386 -11.04 -31.42 -5.34
CA ALA A 386 -9.63 -31.57 -5.67
C ALA A 386 -8.76 -30.69 -4.76
N GLY A 387 -9.17 -29.44 -4.51
CA GLY A 387 -8.46 -28.53 -3.62
C GLY A 387 -8.44 -28.96 -2.14
N LEU A 388 -9.47 -29.66 -1.64
CA LEU A 388 -9.43 -30.29 -0.31
C LEU A 388 -8.36 -31.39 -0.19
N HIS A 389 -7.95 -31.97 -1.33
CA HIS A 389 -6.92 -33.00 -1.40
C HIS A 389 -5.55 -32.44 -1.82
N ASP A 390 -5.43 -31.12 -2.01
CA ASP A 390 -4.21 -30.48 -2.49
C ASP A 390 -3.05 -30.65 -1.51
N GLU A 391 -1.82 -30.80 -2.01
CA GLU A 391 -0.64 -30.94 -1.16
C GLU A 391 -0.38 -29.70 -0.29
N ASP A 392 -0.74 -28.51 -0.77
CA ASP A 392 -0.54 -27.24 -0.09
C ASP A 392 -1.71 -26.93 0.86
N SER A 393 -1.41 -26.71 2.15
CA SER A 393 -2.41 -26.42 3.18
C SER A 393 -3.16 -25.11 2.97
N THR A 394 -2.56 -24.12 2.32
CA THR A 394 -3.25 -22.86 2.01
C THR A 394 -4.27 -23.03 0.89
N VAL A 395 -4.07 -23.99 -0.02
CA VAL A 395 -5.04 -24.38 -1.05
C VAL A 395 -6.20 -25.16 -0.45
N VAL A 396 -5.92 -26.07 0.50
CA VAL A 396 -6.95 -26.76 1.29
C VAL A 396 -7.80 -25.75 2.06
N HIS A 397 -7.17 -24.79 2.73
CA HIS A 397 -7.85 -23.71 3.44
C HIS A 397 -8.77 -22.90 2.51
N ALA A 398 -8.28 -22.44 1.36
CA ALA A 398 -9.10 -21.70 0.40
C ALA A 398 -10.29 -22.53 -0.13
N SER A 399 -10.10 -23.84 -0.33
CA SER A 399 -11.18 -24.75 -0.73
C SER A 399 -12.27 -24.85 0.32
N LEU A 400 -11.89 -24.94 1.60
CA LEU A 400 -12.84 -24.95 2.71
C LEU A 400 -13.60 -23.62 2.79
N GLN A 401 -12.93 -22.48 2.61
CA GLN A 401 -13.59 -21.17 2.56
C GLN A 401 -14.59 -21.07 1.41
N ALA A 402 -14.19 -21.48 0.20
CA ALA A 402 -15.04 -21.45 -0.99
C ALA A 402 -16.28 -22.35 -0.88
N LEU A 403 -16.23 -23.40 -0.07
CA LEU A 403 -17.34 -24.31 0.23
C LEU A 403 -18.33 -23.76 1.28
N HIS A 404 -18.15 -22.54 1.79
CA HIS A 404 -19.11 -21.94 2.72
C HIS A 404 -20.54 -21.93 2.15
N GLY A 405 -21.48 -22.42 2.95
CA GLY A 405 -22.90 -22.51 2.59
C GLY A 405 -23.25 -23.67 1.67
N VAL A 406 -22.28 -24.47 1.22
CA VAL A 406 -22.51 -25.64 0.36
C VAL A 406 -22.86 -26.85 1.24
N LYS A 407 -24.17 -27.10 1.43
CA LYS A 407 -24.69 -28.18 2.29
C LYS A 407 -24.84 -29.52 1.56
N ASP A 408 -23.80 -29.95 0.83
CA ASP A 408 -23.79 -31.24 0.15
C ASP A 408 -23.13 -32.32 1.03
N ARG A 409 -23.89 -33.36 1.39
CA ARG A 409 -23.38 -34.48 2.20
C ARG A 409 -22.38 -35.35 1.46
N SER A 410 -22.29 -35.25 0.13
CA SER A 410 -21.23 -35.89 -0.66
C SER A 410 -19.82 -35.41 -0.28
N LEU A 411 -19.70 -34.26 0.41
CA LEU A 411 -18.42 -33.70 0.89
C LEU A 411 -17.88 -34.37 2.16
N LEU A 412 -18.71 -35.10 2.92
CA LEU A 412 -18.31 -35.71 4.20
C LEU A 412 -17.09 -36.65 4.11
N PRO A 413 -16.94 -37.51 3.08
CA PRO A 413 -15.73 -38.32 2.91
C PRO A 413 -14.47 -37.46 2.67
N HIS A 414 -14.60 -36.35 1.94
CA HIS A 414 -13.50 -35.43 1.68
C HIS A 414 -13.09 -34.67 2.93
N TYR A 415 -14.07 -34.18 3.70
CA TYR A 415 -13.84 -33.56 5.01
C TYR A 415 -13.22 -34.52 6.03
N ARG A 416 -13.58 -35.80 6.01
CA ARG A 416 -12.94 -36.82 6.84
C ARG A 416 -11.46 -36.93 6.51
N ARG A 417 -11.12 -37.01 5.22
CA ARG A 417 -9.73 -37.11 4.78
C ARG A 417 -8.90 -35.90 5.20
N VAL A 418 -9.48 -34.70 5.16
CA VAL A 418 -8.82 -33.49 5.71
C VAL A 418 -8.63 -33.64 7.22
N ALA A 419 -9.65 -34.04 7.98
CA ALA A 419 -9.54 -34.25 9.43
C ALA A 419 -8.46 -35.28 9.82
N GLU A 420 -8.31 -36.34 9.03
CA GLU A 420 -7.29 -37.39 9.24
C GLU A 420 -5.88 -36.90 8.89
N ARG A 421 -5.76 -36.06 7.87
CA ARG A 421 -4.47 -35.52 7.41
C ARG A 421 -3.91 -34.44 8.33
N TYR A 422 -4.78 -33.65 8.97
CA TYR A 422 -4.39 -32.56 9.86
C TYR A 422 -4.73 -32.94 11.32
N PRO A 423 -3.79 -33.56 12.06
CA PRO A 423 -4.03 -33.92 13.46
C PRO A 423 -4.13 -32.66 14.35
N GLU A 424 -3.35 -31.63 14.03
CA GLU A 424 -3.28 -30.34 14.70
C GLU A 424 -3.57 -29.19 13.72
N GLU A 425 -3.88 -28.01 14.25
CA GLU A 425 -4.22 -26.84 13.46
C GLU A 425 -3.02 -26.38 12.61
N ARG A 426 -3.29 -26.03 11.35
CA ARG A 426 -2.30 -25.52 10.40
C ARG A 426 -3.00 -24.65 9.38
N ASP A 427 -2.51 -23.43 9.17
CA ASP A 427 -3.01 -22.49 8.16
C ASP A 427 -4.53 -22.28 8.21
N HIS A 428 -5.13 -22.37 9.40
CA HIS A 428 -6.57 -22.27 9.65
C HIS A 428 -7.44 -23.36 8.98
N VAL A 429 -6.84 -24.48 8.59
CA VAL A 429 -7.53 -25.61 7.95
C VAL A 429 -8.57 -26.23 8.90
N LEU A 430 -8.21 -26.56 10.15
CA LEU A 430 -9.15 -27.28 11.02
C LEU A 430 -10.30 -26.40 11.51
N VAL A 431 -10.02 -25.12 11.82
CA VAL A 431 -11.06 -24.13 12.13
C VAL A 431 -12.09 -24.04 11.00
N ASN A 432 -11.63 -23.90 9.75
CA ASN A 432 -12.55 -23.81 8.60
C ASN A 432 -13.29 -25.12 8.33
N LEU A 433 -12.63 -26.26 8.54
CA LEU A 433 -13.26 -27.57 8.45
C LEU A 433 -14.41 -27.71 9.45
N GLU A 434 -14.21 -27.29 10.70
CA GLU A 434 -15.23 -27.36 11.75
C GLU A 434 -16.44 -26.47 11.38
N HIS A 435 -16.22 -25.30 10.78
CA HIS A 435 -17.30 -24.47 10.25
C HIS A 435 -18.12 -25.20 9.17
N ARG A 436 -17.48 -25.88 8.22
CA ARG A 436 -18.18 -26.66 7.18
C ARG A 436 -18.94 -27.86 7.75
N LEU A 437 -18.35 -28.55 8.73
CA LEU A 437 -19.02 -29.67 9.41
C LEU A 437 -20.23 -29.22 10.22
N LYS A 438 -20.14 -28.08 10.91
CA LYS A 438 -21.25 -27.48 11.65
C LYS A 438 -22.42 -27.13 10.73
N GLU A 439 -22.16 -26.62 9.52
CA GLU A 439 -23.19 -26.36 8.51
C GLU A 439 -23.95 -27.63 8.06
N LEU A 440 -23.31 -28.79 8.19
CA LEU A 440 -23.87 -30.13 7.92
C LEU A 440 -24.41 -30.84 9.18
N GLY A 441 -24.39 -30.19 10.35
CA GLY A 441 -24.88 -30.74 11.61
C GLY A 441 -24.02 -31.85 12.21
N THR A 442 -22.71 -31.85 11.95
CA THR A 442 -21.74 -32.79 12.53
C THR A 442 -20.52 -32.03 13.07
N SER A 443 -19.59 -32.74 13.71
CA SER A 443 -18.29 -32.21 14.15
C SER A 443 -17.15 -33.08 13.66
N ARG A 444 -15.90 -32.61 13.77
CA ARG A 444 -14.72 -33.42 13.47
C ARG A 444 -14.67 -34.69 14.33
N ALA A 445 -15.00 -34.58 15.61
CA ALA A 445 -15.03 -35.72 16.53
C ALA A 445 -16.06 -36.78 16.09
N THR A 446 -17.28 -36.35 15.75
CA THR A 446 -18.34 -37.24 15.25
C THR A 446 -17.94 -37.90 13.93
N LEU A 447 -17.26 -37.14 13.06
CA LEU A 447 -16.81 -37.65 11.77
C LEU A 447 -15.77 -38.75 11.98
N LEU A 448 -14.70 -38.49 12.73
CA LEU A 448 -13.61 -39.46 12.95
C LEU A 448 -14.05 -40.74 13.68
N LEU A 449 -15.08 -40.67 14.52
CA LEU A 449 -15.62 -41.85 15.24
C LEU A 449 -16.54 -42.75 14.38
N ALA A 450 -17.08 -42.26 13.27
CA ALA A 450 -17.98 -43.06 12.43
C ALA A 450 -17.22 -44.10 11.57
N PRO A 451 -17.65 -45.38 11.51
CA PRO A 451 -16.98 -46.42 10.74
C PRO A 451 -17.02 -46.12 9.23
N ALA A 452 -15.93 -46.45 8.52
CA ALA A 452 -15.63 -46.02 7.15
C ALA A 452 -16.58 -46.52 6.02
N GLY A 453 -17.79 -47.00 6.33
CA GLY A 453 -18.71 -47.59 5.34
C GLY A 453 -20.19 -47.22 5.45
N ALA A 454 -20.61 -46.36 6.39
CA ALA A 454 -22.02 -46.04 6.58
C ALA A 454 -22.50 -44.85 5.72
N ALA A 455 -22.26 -44.89 4.41
CA ALA A 455 -22.76 -43.89 3.47
C ALA A 455 -23.83 -44.43 2.53
N HIS A 456 -24.56 -45.49 2.85
CA HIS A 456 -25.79 -45.88 2.15
C HIS A 456 -26.87 -46.34 3.15
N GLY A 457 -28.02 -45.66 3.11
CA GLY A 457 -29.34 -46.24 3.40
C GLY A 457 -29.66 -46.66 4.84
N THR A 458 -30.60 -45.92 5.46
CA THR A 458 -31.62 -46.39 6.42
C THR A 458 -31.16 -47.17 7.66
N GLY A 459 -31.25 -46.53 8.83
CA GLY A 459 -30.96 -47.20 10.11
C GLY A 459 -31.64 -46.62 11.35
N LEU A 460 -32.79 -45.94 11.21
CA LEU A 460 -33.53 -45.42 12.37
C LEU A 460 -34.15 -46.52 13.28
N GLY A 461 -33.93 -47.81 12.98
CA GLY A 461 -34.53 -48.95 13.69
C GLY A 461 -33.62 -49.72 14.65
N ALA A 462 -32.32 -49.39 14.73
CA ALA A 462 -31.38 -50.12 15.60
C ALA A 462 -31.21 -49.45 16.98
N MET A 463 -31.31 -48.12 17.05
CA MET A 463 -31.11 -47.37 18.31
C MET A 463 -32.29 -47.48 19.28
N MET A 464 -33.52 -47.72 18.78
CA MET A 464 -34.72 -47.87 19.61
C MET A 464 -34.89 -49.26 20.25
N ARG A 465 -34.16 -50.29 19.81
CA ARG A 465 -34.25 -51.64 20.42
C ARG A 465 -33.36 -51.81 21.65
N HIS A 466 -32.35 -50.97 21.83
CA HIS A 466 -31.51 -51.04 23.03
C HIS A 466 -32.13 -50.29 24.23
N PHE A 467 -32.96 -49.26 23.98
CA PHE A 467 -33.66 -48.53 25.04
C PHE A 467 -34.93 -49.23 25.55
N ALA A 468 -35.58 -50.08 24.74
CA ALA A 468 -36.79 -50.81 25.15
C ALA A 468 -36.50 -51.96 26.15
N ASN A 469 -35.33 -52.58 26.07
CA ASN A 469 -34.95 -53.68 26.99
C ASN A 469 -34.50 -53.21 28.38
N LEU A 470 -34.28 -51.91 28.57
CA LEU A 470 -33.93 -51.31 29.87
C LEU A 470 -35.15 -50.85 30.68
N VAL A 471 -36.33 -50.77 30.06
CA VAL A 471 -37.56 -50.25 30.71
C VAL A 471 -38.53 -51.37 31.12
N THR A 472 -38.50 -52.54 30.49
CA THR A 472 -39.34 -53.68 30.91
C THR A 472 -38.53 -54.69 31.72
N GLY A 473 -38.28 -54.38 32.98
CA GLY A 473 -37.65 -55.29 33.93
C GLY A 473 -38.40 -56.63 33.99
N ARG A 474 -37.80 -57.68 33.42
CA ARG A 474 -38.12 -59.07 33.74
C ARG A 474 -36.82 -59.83 34.00
N ARG A 475 -36.51 -59.97 35.29
CA ARG A 475 -35.67 -61.04 35.82
C ARG A 475 -36.44 -62.36 35.76
N THR A 476 -35.90 -63.34 35.05
CA THR A 476 -36.02 -64.79 35.29
C THR A 476 -34.90 -65.40 34.42
N GLY A 477 -33.95 -66.21 34.87
CA GLY A 477 -33.88 -67.09 36.03
C GLY A 477 -33.44 -68.47 35.51
N ARG A 478 -32.22 -68.88 35.90
CA ARG A 478 -31.46 -70.10 35.53
C ARG A 478 -30.80 -70.13 34.16
#